data_AF-A0A2S8BRX4-F1
#
_entry.id   AF-A0A2S8BRX4-F1
#
_cell.length_a   1.000
_cell.length_b   1.000
_cell.length_c   1.000
_cell.angle_alpha   90.00
_cell.angle_beta   90.00
_cell.angle_gamma   90.00
#
_symmetry.space_group_name_H-M   'P 1'
#
loop_
_entity.id
_entity.type
_entity.pdbx_description
1 polymer ?
#
loop_
_entity_poly.entity_id
_entity_poly.type
_entity_poly.pdbx_seq_one_letter_code
_entity_poly.pdbx_strand_id
1 'polypeptide(L)'
;MLLAIDVRNTHTVVGLLSGSGEHATVVQQWRIRTEAEITADELALTIDGLIGEDSEQLTGAAALSTVPSVQHEVRLMLDQYWPTVPHVLIEPGVRTGIPLLVDNPKEVAPTESSTAWPPFTNSAPPRS
;
A
#
# COMPACT_ATOMS: atom_id res chain seq x y z
N MET A 1 -9.41 -1.91 10.06
CA MET A 1 -8.55 -1.04 9.23
C MET A 1 -7.80 -1.88 8.23
N LEU A 2 -7.55 -1.38 7.02
CA LEU A 2 -6.71 -2.06 6.02
C LEU A 2 -5.36 -1.35 5.94
N LEU A 3 -4.28 -2.11 6.11
CA LEU A 3 -2.92 -1.63 5.90
C LEU A 3 -2.55 -1.76 4.41
N ALA A 4 -2.08 -0.68 3.80
CA ALA A 4 -1.58 -0.65 2.43
C ALA A 4 -0.10 -0.26 2.39
N ILE A 5 0.72 -1.04 1.70
CA ILE A 5 2.16 -0.80 1.56
C ILE A 5 2.51 -0.77 0.06
N ASP A 6 3.05 0.33 -0.45
CA ASP A 6 3.60 0.44 -1.82
C ASP A 6 5.10 0.73 -1.75
N VAL A 7 5.92 -0.28 -2.04
CA VAL A 7 7.38 -0.20 -2.04
C VAL A 7 7.90 0.07 -3.45
N ARG A 8 8.56 1.21 -3.63
CA ARG A 8 9.27 1.57 -4.87
C ARG A 8 10.75 1.74 -4.59
N ASN A 9 11.57 1.89 -5.63
CA ASN A 9 13.03 1.98 -5.45
C ASN A 9 13.48 3.08 -4.45
N THR A 10 12.77 4.20 -4.39
CA THR A 10 13.20 5.35 -3.58
C THR A 10 12.39 5.51 -2.30
N HIS A 11 11.11 5.16 -2.33
CA HIS A 11 10.19 5.42 -1.23
C HIS A 11 9.19 4.30 -1.07
N THR A 12 8.90 4.00 0.20
CA THR A 12 7.82 3.13 0.62
C THR A 12 6.70 4.01 1.15
N VAL A 13 5.50 3.86 0.58
CA VAL A 13 4.30 4.52 1.06
C VAL A 13 3.54 3.54 1.94
N VAL A 14 3.19 3.98 3.14
CA VAL A 14 2.38 3.21 4.11
C VAL A 14 1.08 3.97 4.30
N GLY A 15 -0.06 3.29 4.18
CA GLY A 15 -1.37 3.89 4.34
C GLY A 15 -2.30 3.03 5.18
N LEU A 16 -3.17 3.70 5.94
CA LEU A 16 -4.30 3.08 6.64
C LEU A 16 -5.59 3.48 5.96
N LEU A 17 -6.41 2.49 5.64
CA LEU A 17 -7.74 2.69 5.09
C LEU A 17 -8.81 2.20 6.05
N SER A 18 -9.91 2.96 6.14
CA SER A 18 -11.12 2.59 6.86
C SER A 18 -12.28 2.42 5.89
N GLY A 19 -13.30 1.66 6.30
CA GLY A 19 -14.45 1.34 5.47
C GLY A 19 -14.22 0.17 4.52
N SER A 20 -15.18 -0.05 3.62
CA SER A 20 -15.16 -1.16 2.65
C SER A 20 -15.82 -0.77 1.34
N GLY A 21 -15.41 -1.41 0.24
CA GLY A 21 -15.94 -1.16 -1.10
C GLY A 21 -15.76 0.30 -1.52
N GLU A 22 -16.82 0.91 -2.04
CA GLU A 22 -16.82 2.32 -2.52
C GLU A 22 -16.73 3.36 -1.39
N HIS A 23 -16.86 2.95 -0.12
CA HIS A 23 -16.79 3.84 1.04
C HIS A 23 -15.41 3.77 1.73
N ALA A 24 -14.42 3.12 1.11
CA ALA A 24 -13.08 3.07 1.66
C ALA A 24 -12.42 4.46 1.59
N THR A 25 -11.90 4.94 2.72
CA THR A 25 -11.20 6.22 2.81
C THR A 25 -9.81 6.05 3.40
N VAL A 26 -8.85 6.82 2.90
CA VAL A 26 -7.51 6.89 3.49
C VAL A 26 -7.61 7.71 4.77
N VAL A 27 -7.29 7.09 5.90
CA VAL A 27 -7.29 7.73 7.22
C VAL A 27 -5.97 8.44 7.44
N GLN A 28 -4.87 7.75 7.16
CA GLN A 28 -3.50 8.24 7.33
C GLN A 28 -2.59 7.68 6.25
N GLN A 29 -1.54 8.43 5.94
CA GLN A 29 -0.51 8.04 4.99
C GLN A 29 0.85 8.59 5.40
N TRP A 30 1.87 7.75 5.29
CA TRP A 30 3.27 8.11 5.51
C TRP A 30 4.11 7.71 4.32
N ARG A 31 5.27 8.35 4.23
CA ARG A 31 6.28 8.06 3.22
C ARG A 31 7.63 7.95 3.91
N ILE A 32 8.23 6.77 3.79
CA ILE A 32 9.57 6.49 4.29
C ILE A 32 10.50 6.21 3.11
N ARG A 33 11.82 6.37 3.32
CA ARG A 33 12.81 5.95 2.32
C ARG A 33 12.77 4.43 2.21
N THR A 34 12.88 3.91 0.98
CA THR A 34 13.06 2.48 0.78
C THR A 34 14.52 2.14 0.97
N GLU A 35 14.78 1.24 1.91
CA GLU A 35 16.11 0.65 2.11
C GLU A 35 16.09 -0.79 1.60
N ALA A 36 16.91 -1.08 0.60
CA ALA A 36 16.89 -2.39 -0.06
C ALA A 36 17.36 -3.54 0.84
N GLU A 37 18.09 -3.22 1.91
CA GLU A 37 18.64 -4.15 2.90
C GLU A 37 17.86 -4.13 4.22
N ILE A 38 16.69 -3.47 4.26
CA ILE A 38 15.85 -3.45 5.47
C ILE A 38 15.44 -4.87 5.85
N THR A 39 15.52 -5.20 7.12
CA THR A 39 15.03 -6.49 7.64
C THR A 39 13.53 -6.42 7.95
N ALA A 40 12.88 -7.58 7.99
CA ALA A 40 11.48 -7.71 8.40
C ALA A 40 11.21 -7.07 9.76
N ASP A 41 12.13 -7.23 10.72
CA ASP A 41 11.99 -6.70 12.08
C ASP A 41 12.09 -5.17 12.10
N GLU A 42 13.03 -4.58 11.35
CA GLU A 42 13.16 -3.12 11.21
C GLU A 42 11.94 -2.51 10.51
N LEU A 43 11.44 -3.20 9.48
CA LEU A 43 10.24 -2.77 8.77
C LEU A 43 9.00 -2.87 9.66
N ALA A 44 8.86 -3.95 10.44
CA ALA A 44 7.78 -4.12 11.42
C ALA A 44 7.79 -2.98 12.43
N LEU A 45 8.96 -2.73 13.05
CA LEU A 45 9.11 -1.67 14.05
C LEU A 45 8.77 -0.29 13.47
N THR A 46 9.18 -0.04 12.23
CA THR A 46 8.86 1.20 11.53
C THR A 46 7.37 1.32 11.27
N ILE A 47 6.74 0.30 10.71
CA ILE A 47 5.31 0.33 10.37
C ILE A 47 4.45 0.41 11.63
N ASP A 48 4.73 -0.41 12.64
CA ASP A 48 4.02 -0.42 13.92
C ASP A 48 4.14 0.93 14.62
N GLY A 49 5.35 1.54 14.61
CA GLY A 49 5.55 2.90 15.13
C GLY A 49 4.81 4.01 14.36
N LEU A 50 4.53 3.81 13.06
CA LEU A 50 3.75 4.76 12.26
C LEU A 50 2.25 4.62 12.53
N ILE A 51 1.73 3.39 12.57
CA ILE A 51 0.28 3.12 12.72
C ILE A 51 -0.18 3.14 14.18
N GLY A 52 0.73 2.93 15.14
CA GLY A 52 0.43 2.99 16.57
C GLY A 52 -0.73 2.09 16.99
N GLU A 53 -1.69 2.65 17.74
CA GLU A 53 -2.85 1.92 18.28
C GLU A 53 -3.76 1.33 17.17
N ASP A 54 -3.68 1.81 15.93
CA ASP A 54 -4.44 1.24 14.81
C ASP A 54 -3.92 -0.15 14.37
N SER A 55 -2.71 -0.55 14.81
CA SER A 55 -2.14 -1.89 14.60
C SER A 55 -3.07 -3.01 15.09
N GLU A 56 -3.70 -2.80 16.26
CA GLU A 56 -4.63 -3.77 16.85
C GLU A 56 -5.97 -3.88 16.11
N GLN A 57 -6.28 -2.88 15.27
CA GLN A 57 -7.52 -2.79 14.51
C GLN A 57 -7.36 -3.25 13.06
N LEU A 58 -6.19 -3.78 12.68
CA LEU A 58 -5.95 -4.28 11.34
C LEU A 58 -6.82 -5.51 11.05
N THR A 59 -7.62 -5.40 10.00
CA THR A 59 -8.50 -6.45 9.50
C THR A 59 -7.98 -7.07 8.21
N GLY A 60 -6.93 -6.49 7.63
CA GLY A 60 -6.23 -7.01 6.48
C GLY A 60 -5.02 -6.16 6.12
N ALA A 61 -4.13 -6.71 5.29
CA ALA A 61 -3.03 -5.97 4.69
C ALA A 61 -2.90 -6.24 3.18
N ALA A 62 -2.50 -5.23 2.42
CA ALA A 62 -2.17 -5.34 1.01
C ALA A 62 -0.82 -4.68 0.77
N ALA A 63 0.08 -5.42 0.14
CA ALA A 63 1.41 -4.91 -0.17
C ALA A 63 1.76 -5.12 -1.65
N LEU A 64 2.41 -4.12 -2.23
CA LEU A 64 3.00 -4.13 -3.56
C LEU A 64 4.46 -3.73 -3.42
N SER A 65 5.35 -4.42 -4.13
CA SER A 65 6.75 -4.02 -4.20
C SER A 65 7.31 -4.20 -5.60
N THR A 66 7.99 -3.18 -6.10
CA THR A 66 8.86 -3.30 -7.29
C THR A 66 10.31 -3.64 -6.92
N VAL A 67 10.62 -3.80 -5.63
CA VAL A 67 11.96 -4.07 -5.09
C VAL A 67 11.97 -5.48 -4.50
N PRO A 68 12.57 -6.48 -5.19
CA PRO A 68 12.46 -7.89 -4.79
C PRO A 68 13.02 -8.21 -3.40
N SER A 69 14.11 -7.56 -2.97
CA SER A 69 14.67 -7.78 -1.63
C SER A 69 13.67 -7.37 -0.55
N VAL A 70 13.13 -6.15 -0.63
CA VAL A 70 12.13 -5.66 0.32
C VAL A 70 10.83 -6.44 0.24
N GLN A 71 10.47 -6.98 -0.93
CA GLN A 71 9.30 -7.84 -1.07
C GLN A 71 9.38 -9.10 -0.20
N HIS A 72 10.55 -9.73 -0.15
CA HIS A 72 10.79 -10.89 0.70
C HIS A 72 10.57 -10.52 2.18
N GLU A 73 11.13 -9.38 2.59
CA GLU A 73 11.07 -8.90 3.96
C GLU A 73 9.66 -8.47 4.38
N VAL A 74 8.88 -7.86 3.48
CA VAL A 74 7.45 -7.56 3.72
C VAL A 74 6.65 -8.82 3.99
N ARG A 75 6.91 -9.91 3.25
CA ARG A 75 6.23 -11.20 3.48
C ARG A 75 6.55 -11.73 4.87
N LEU A 76 7.83 -11.83 5.21
CA LEU A 76 8.28 -12.29 6.52
C LEU A 76 7.70 -11.44 7.65
N MET A 77 7.71 -10.13 7.47
CA MET A 77 7.16 -9.17 8.42
C MET A 77 5.68 -9.42 8.69
N LEU A 78 4.85 -9.54 7.64
CA LEU A 78 3.41 -9.78 7.80
C LEU A 78 3.14 -11.14 8.46
N ASP A 79 3.88 -12.18 8.06
CA ASP A 79 3.75 -13.52 8.65
C ASP A 79 4.17 -13.56 10.13
N GLN A 80 5.20 -12.81 10.53
CA GLN A 80 5.77 -12.84 11.89
C GLN A 80 5.03 -11.92 12.86
N TYR A 81 4.69 -10.70 12.44
CA TYR A 81 4.18 -9.65 13.34
C TYR A 81 2.67 -9.50 13.30
N TRP A 82 2.03 -9.84 12.18
CA TRP A 82 0.57 -9.83 12.03
C TRP A 82 0.03 -11.18 11.52
N PRO A 83 0.35 -12.31 12.19
CA PRO A 83 0.05 -13.67 11.69
C PRO A 83 -1.45 -13.96 11.54
N THR A 84 -2.30 -13.21 12.23
CA THR A 84 -3.76 -13.35 12.19
C THR A 84 -4.42 -12.42 11.18
N VAL A 85 -3.68 -11.47 10.61
CA VAL A 85 -4.19 -10.49 9.65
C VAL A 85 -4.06 -11.07 8.25
N PRO A 86 -5.18 -11.33 7.55
CA PRO A 86 -5.14 -11.82 6.17
C PRO A 86 -4.43 -10.79 5.29
N HIS A 87 -3.48 -11.25 4.47
CA HIS A 87 -2.71 -10.34 3.64
C HIS A 87 -2.49 -10.84 2.22
N VAL A 88 -2.34 -9.88 1.30
CA VAL A 88 -2.04 -10.14 -0.11
C VAL A 88 -0.76 -9.39 -0.48
N LEU A 89 0.22 -10.12 -1.00
CA LEU A 89 1.43 -9.56 -1.58
C LEU A 89 1.33 -9.64 -3.11
N ILE A 90 1.37 -8.49 -3.76
CA ILE A 90 1.25 -8.35 -5.21
C ILE A 90 2.66 -8.28 -5.81
N GLU A 91 2.92 -9.20 -6.74
CA GLU A 91 4.13 -9.20 -7.56
C GLU A 91 3.87 -8.48 -8.89
N PRO A 92 4.87 -7.76 -9.44
CA PRO A 92 4.77 -7.17 -10.78
C PRO A 92 4.42 -8.24 -11.83
N GLY A 93 3.23 -8.14 -12.44
CA GLY A 93 2.76 -9.06 -13.48
C GLY A 93 1.72 -10.10 -13.01
N VAL A 94 1.39 -10.16 -11.73
CA VAL A 94 0.30 -11.02 -11.24
C VAL A 94 -1.05 -10.35 -11.50
N ARG A 95 -1.95 -11.05 -12.21
CA ARG A 95 -3.35 -10.65 -12.33
C ARG A 95 -4.06 -10.95 -11.01
N THR A 96 -3.92 -10.06 -10.05
CA THR A 96 -4.79 -10.06 -8.89
C THR A 96 -6.17 -9.60 -9.39
N GLY A 97 -7.20 -10.45 -9.31
CA GLY A 97 -8.57 -10.10 -9.70
C GLY A 97 -9.21 -9.00 -8.83
N ILE A 98 -8.38 -8.22 -8.15
CA ILE A 98 -8.71 -7.03 -7.37
C ILE A 98 -8.50 -5.87 -8.35
N PRO A 99 -9.52 -5.06 -8.65
CA PRO A 99 -9.30 -3.83 -9.39
C PRO A 99 -8.40 -2.92 -8.53
N LEU A 100 -7.09 -2.99 -8.77
CA LEU A 100 -6.20 -1.90 -8.42
C LEU A 100 -6.72 -0.73 -9.26
N LEU A 101 -7.46 0.19 -8.64
CA LEU A 101 -7.83 1.48 -9.20
C LEU A 101 -6.58 2.39 -9.24
N VAL A 102 -5.50 1.86 -9.79
CA VAL A 102 -4.31 2.60 -10.17
C VAL A 102 -4.03 2.14 -11.58
N ASP A 103 -4.55 2.91 -12.53
CA ASP A 103 -4.33 2.69 -13.95
C ASP A 103 -2.82 2.67 -14.25
N ASN A 104 -2.41 1.58 -14.89
CA ASN A 104 -1.36 1.51 -15.92
C ASN A 104 0.11 1.80 -15.50
N PRO A 105 0.94 0.76 -15.23
CA PRO A 105 2.37 0.93 -14.95
C PRO A 105 3.26 1.04 -16.21
N LYS A 106 2.70 1.23 -17.42
CA LYS A 106 3.46 1.27 -18.68
C LYS A 106 3.49 2.63 -19.39
N GLU A 107 2.85 3.65 -18.86
CA GLU A 107 3.10 5.03 -19.28
C GLU A 107 3.66 5.80 -18.08
N VAL A 108 4.45 6.84 -18.37
CA VAL A 108 5.11 7.74 -17.42
C VAL A 108 6.50 7.28 -16.94
N ALA A 109 7.45 7.36 -17.87
CA ALA A 109 8.79 7.86 -17.54
C ALA A 109 8.69 9.29 -16.94
N PRO A 110 9.69 9.76 -16.18
CA PRO A 110 9.50 10.62 -15.02
C PRO A 110 9.15 12.06 -15.40
N THR A 111 8.13 12.62 -14.74
CA THR A 111 7.92 14.06 -14.70
C THR A 111 7.59 14.47 -13.28
N GLU A 112 8.42 15.37 -12.75
CA GLU A 112 8.18 16.08 -11.50
C GLU A 112 6.91 16.92 -11.64
N SER A 113 5.87 16.56 -10.89
CA SER A 113 4.77 17.48 -10.60
C SER A 113 4.00 16.98 -9.40
N SER A 114 3.98 17.81 -8.36
CA SER A 114 3.01 17.78 -7.28
C SER A 114 1.60 17.50 -7.83
N THR A 115 1.02 16.35 -7.49
CA THR A 115 -0.42 16.14 -7.64
C THR A 115 -0.89 15.42 -6.40
N ALA A 116 -1.57 16.18 -5.55
CA ALA A 116 -2.43 15.64 -4.52
C ALA A 116 -3.49 14.74 -5.19
N TRP A 117 -3.79 13.62 -4.54
CA TRP A 117 -4.87 12.71 -4.93
C TRP A 117 -6.16 13.49 -5.22
N PRO A 118 -6.86 13.28 -6.35
CA PRO A 118 -8.13 13.94 -6.57
C PRO A 118 -9.22 13.31 -5.68
N PRO A 119 -10.18 14.10 -5.16
CA PRO A 119 -11.32 13.55 -4.45
C PRO A 119 -12.28 12.83 -5.42
N PHE A 120 -12.78 11.67 -5.00
CA PHE A 120 -13.78 10.90 -5.72
C PHE A 120 -15.06 11.71 -5.89
N THR A 121 -15.34 12.19 -7.11
CA THR A 121 -16.68 12.68 -7.47
C THR A 121 -17.17 11.93 -8.70
N ASN A 122 -18.21 11.15 -8.50
CA ASN A 122 -19.02 10.58 -9.57
C ASN A 122 -19.90 11.69 -10.13
N SER A 123 -19.72 12.05 -11.39
CA SER A 123 -20.65 12.91 -12.12
C SER A 123 -20.53 12.64 -13.61
N ALA A 124 -21.25 11.62 -14.09
CA ALA A 124 -21.72 11.60 -15.46
C ALA A 124 -23.12 12.25 -15.53
N PRO A 125 -23.39 13.10 -16.53
CA PRO A 125 -24.66 12.97 -17.23
C PRO A 125 -24.53 13.24 -18.75
N PRO A 126 -25.64 13.18 -19.51
CA PRO A 126 -26.04 12.05 -20.34
C PRO A 126 -25.55 12.15 -21.79
N ARG A 127 -25.50 11.01 -22.48
CA ARG A 127 -25.29 10.98 -23.94
C ARG A 127 -26.58 11.44 -24.64
N SER A 128 -26.45 12.42 -25.53
CA SER A 128 -27.34 12.62 -26.68
C SER A 128 -26.86 11.78 -27.85
#